data_AF-A0A2N2UIM5-F1
#
_entry.id   AF-A0A2N2UIM5-F1
#
_cell.length_a   1.000
_cell.length_b   1.000
_cell.length_c   1.000
_cell.angle_alpha   90.00
_cell.angle_beta   90.00
_cell.angle_gamma   90.00
#
_symmetry.space_group_name_H-M   'P 1'
#
loop_
_entity.id
_entity.type
_entity.pdbx_description
1 polymer ?
#
loop_
_entity_poly.entity_id
_entity_poly.type
_entity_poly.pdbx_seq_one_letter_code
_entity_poly.pdbx_strand_id
1 'polypeptide(L)'
;LLLQVYGERILRIKGMLNVVGDPQPRILQCVQHSVYPPTSLAAWPDTPPCNDRKSRLVFIVRDLGRDDVADMLFSIGGIAAEPETGTAA
;
A
#
# COMPACT_ATOMS: atom_id res chain seq x y z
N LEU A 1 -6.31 11.45 -8.55
CA LEU A 1 -5.80 11.03 -9.87
C LEU A 1 -5.88 9.51 -10.07
N LEU A 2 -5.17 8.71 -9.25
CA LEU A 2 -5.21 7.24 -9.22
C LEU A 2 -6.60 6.60 -9.26
N LEU A 3 -7.45 7.02 -8.33
CA LEU A 3 -8.81 6.52 -8.18
C LEU A 3 -9.75 7.07 -9.26
N GLN A 4 -9.33 8.09 -10.01
CA GLN A 4 -10.12 8.65 -11.11
C GLN A 4 -9.79 8.00 -12.46
N VAL A 5 -8.61 7.39 -12.62
CA VAL A 5 -8.17 6.72 -13.85
C VAL A 5 -8.37 5.20 -13.77
N TYR A 6 -8.21 4.60 -12.59
CA TYR A 6 -8.34 3.15 -12.37
C TYR A 6 -9.36 2.80 -11.28
N GLY A 7 -10.26 3.74 -10.94
CA GLY A 7 -11.18 3.64 -9.80
C GLY A 7 -12.05 2.39 -9.75
N GLU A 8 -12.38 1.82 -10.92
CA GLU A 8 -13.15 0.57 -11.00
C GLU A 8 -12.30 -0.69 -10.84
N ARG A 9 -11.00 -0.60 -11.12
CA ARG A 9 -10.08 -1.74 -11.08
C ARG A 9 -9.39 -1.87 -9.73
N ILE A 10 -9.21 -0.77 -8.99
CA ILE A 10 -8.64 -0.79 -7.64
C ILE A 10 -9.78 -0.85 -6.62
N LEU A 11 -9.99 -2.02 -6.05
CA LEU A 11 -11.07 -2.24 -5.09
C LEU A 11 -10.68 -1.74 -3.70
N ARG A 12 -9.46 -2.10 -3.25
CA ARG A 12 -8.93 -1.70 -1.94
C ARG A 12 -7.41 -1.60 -1.98
N ILE A 13 -6.88 -0.67 -1.20
CA ILE A 13 -5.47 -0.58 -0.86
C ILE A 13 -5.38 -0.58 0.66
N LYS A 14 -4.52 -1.44 1.20
CA LYS A 14 -4.14 -1.37 2.60
C LYS A 14 -2.64 -1.41 2.68
N GLY A 15 -2.05 -0.65 3.59
CA GLY A 15 -0.63 -0.79 3.84
C GLY A 15 -0.15 -0.08 5.06
N MET A 16 1.09 -0.41 5.41
CA MET A 16 1.88 0.22 6.44
C MET A 16 3.01 0.95 5.75
N LEU A 17 3.23 2.21 6.12
CA LEU A 17 4.23 3.09 5.52
C LEU A 17 5.26 3.46 6.58
N ASN A 18 6.52 3.28 6.24
CA ASN A 18 7.64 3.92 6.92
C ASN A 18 7.79 5.34 6.36
N VAL A 19 7.37 6.34 7.14
CA VAL A 19 7.45 7.75 6.73
C VAL A 19 8.71 8.34 7.32
N VAL A 20 9.56 8.91 6.46
CA VAL A 20 10.79 9.58 6.90
C VAL A 20 10.44 10.72 7.85
N GLY A 21 10.99 10.67 9.06
CA GLY A 21 10.72 11.65 10.12
C GLY A 21 9.57 11.28 11.07
N ASP A 22 8.84 10.19 10.80
CA ASP A 22 7.84 9.65 11.72
C ASP A 22 8.37 8.37 12.38
N PRO A 23 8.53 8.32 13.73
CA PRO A 23 8.96 7.11 14.41
C PRO A 23 7.90 6.00 14.40
N GLN A 24 6.63 6.35 14.16
CA GLN A 24 5.51 5.40 14.17
C GLN A 24 5.09 5.01 12.76
N PRO A 25 4.67 3.75 12.54
CA PRO A 25 4.20 3.33 11.24
C PRO A 25 2.85 3.99 10.93
N ARG A 26 2.71 4.49 9.70
CA ARG A 26 1.48 5.10 9.20
C ARG A 26 0.67 4.07 8.43
N ILE A 27 -0.60 3.93 8.79
CA ILE A 27 -1.53 3.01 8.13
C ILE A 27 -2.27 3.76 7.01
N LEU A 28 -2.11 3.24 5.79
CA LEU A 28 -2.85 3.66 4.62
C LEU A 28 -4.02 2.70 4.40
N GLN A 29 -5.24 3.25 4.29
CA GLN A 29 -6.42 2.49 3.89
C GLN A 29 -7.19 3.29 2.85
N CYS A 30 -7.32 2.73 1.66
CA CYS A 30 -8.13 3.30 0.59
C CYS A 30 -9.15 2.26 0.14
N VAL A 31 -10.41 2.64 0.03
CA VAL A 31 -11.47 1.79 -0.52
C VAL A 31 -12.04 2.51 -1.71
N GLN A 32 -11.81 1.98 -2.92
CA GLN A 32 -12.11 2.66 -4.17
C GLN A 32 -11.72 4.15 -4.06
N HIS A 33 -12.67 5.07 -4.18
CA HIS A 33 -12.48 6.53 -4.22
C HIS A 33 -12.29 7.20 -2.85
N SER A 34 -12.40 6.47 -1.73
CA SER A 34 -12.30 7.04 -0.38
C SER A 34 -10.97 6.68 0.28
N VAL A 35 -10.18 7.71 0.57
CA VAL A 35 -9.01 7.62 1.45
C VAL A 35 -9.50 7.78 2.87
N TYR A 36 -9.35 6.74 3.69
CA TYR A 36 -9.66 6.85 5.11
C TYR A 36 -8.61 7.70 5.82
N PRO A 37 -8.97 8.38 6.93
CA PRO A 37 -8.02 9.18 7.69
C PRO A 37 -6.75 8.38 8.01
N PRO A 38 -5.56 8.95 7.78
CA PRO A 38 -4.33 8.23 8.02
C PRO A 38 -4.19 7.96 9.52
N THR A 39 -4.30 6.69 9.88
CA THR A 39 -4.22 6.23 11.27
C THR A 39 -2.79 5.80 11.56
N SER A 40 -2.27 6.09 12.75
CA SER A 40 -0.93 5.62 13.15
C SER A 40 -1.07 4.38 14.02
N LEU A 41 -0.15 3.43 13.89
CA LEU A 41 -0.01 2.38 14.90
C LEU A 41 0.83 2.92 16.06
N ALA A 42 0.58 2.44 17.28
CA ALA A 42 1.33 2.87 18.46
C ALA A 42 2.83 2.49 18.38
N ALA A 43 3.14 1.37 17.72
CA ALA A 43 4.50 0.88 17.53
C ALA A 43 4.60 0.02 16.26
N TRP A 44 5.81 -0.20 15.77
CA TRP A 44 6.08 -1.18 14.73
C TRP A 44 5.82 -2.61 15.24
N PRO A 45 5.31 -3.52 14.39
CA PRO A 45 5.16 -4.92 14.78
C PRO A 45 6.51 -5.59 15.04
N ASP A 46 6.61 -6.41 16.09
CA ASP A 46 7.83 -7.17 16.41
C ASP A 46 7.89 -8.53 15.68
N THR A 47 6.79 -8.95 15.05
CA THR A 47 6.67 -10.25 14.36
C THR A 47 6.94 -10.14 12.85
N PRO A 48 7.70 -11.08 12.25
CA PRO A 48 7.85 -11.19 10.80
C PRO A 48 6.50 -11.37 10.10
N PRO A 49 6.33 -10.88 8.85
CA PRO A 49 7.32 -10.20 8.00
C PRO A 49 7.46 -8.68 8.26
N CYS A 50 6.75 -8.12 9.24
CA CYS A 50 6.64 -6.67 9.44
C CYS A 50 7.60 -6.08 10.48
N ASN A 51 8.57 -6.87 10.97
CA ASN A 51 9.55 -6.48 11.98
C ASN A 51 10.77 -5.73 11.42
N ASP A 52 10.77 -5.42 10.13
CA ASP A 52 11.89 -4.82 9.39
C ASP A 52 11.74 -3.31 9.13
N ARG A 53 10.70 -2.69 9.69
CA ARG A 53 10.35 -1.28 9.47
C ARG A 53 10.26 -0.89 7.99
N LYS A 54 9.86 -1.82 7.12
CA LYS A 54 9.63 -1.55 5.69
C LYS A 54 8.17 -1.18 5.43
N SER A 55 7.99 -0.34 4.41
CA SER A 55 6.66 -0.07 3.87
C SER A 55 6.14 -1.30 3.14
N ARG A 56 4.91 -1.72 3.44
CA ARG A 56 4.25 -2.86 2.81
C ARG A 56 2.85 -2.47 2.41
N LEU A 57 2.50 -2.72 1.16
CA LEU A 57 1.22 -2.36 0.58
C LEU A 57 0.59 -3.60 -0.06
N VAL A 58 -0.71 -3.75 0.15
CA VAL A 58 -1.55 -4.77 -0.44
C VAL A 58 -2.55 -4.07 -1.34
N PHE A 59 -2.49 -4.40 -2.62
CA PHE A 59 -3.42 -3.93 -3.64
C PHE A 59 -4.40 -5.05 -3.95
N ILE A 60 -5.69 -4.78 -3.76
CA ILE A 60 -6.77 -5.65 -4.21
C ILE A 60 -7.31 -5.02 -5.48
N VAL A 61 -6.95 -5.61 -6.61
CA VAL A 61 -7.28 -5.12 -7.94
C VAL A 61 -8.08 -6.16 -8.73
N ARG A 62 -8.76 -5.71 -9.78
CA ARG A 62 -9.47 -6.54 -10.75
C ARG A 62 -8.95 -6.19 -12.14
N ASP A 63 -8.58 -7.23 -12.90
CA ASP A 63 -8.14 -7.05 -14.30
C ASP A 63 -6.95 -6.08 -14.43
N LEU A 64 -6.01 -6.11 -13.48
CA LEU A 64 -4.79 -5.31 -13.52
C LEU A 64 -3.58 -6.22 -13.42
N GLY A 65 -2.61 -6.02 -14.31
CA GLY A 65 -1.35 -6.75 -14.31
C GLY A 65 -0.42 -6.30 -13.20
N ARG A 66 0.57 -7.13 -12.89
CA ARG A 66 1.61 -6.84 -11.89
C ARG A 66 2.37 -5.55 -12.21
N ASP A 67 2.77 -5.40 -13.47
CA ASP A 67 3.58 -4.27 -13.92
C ASP A 67 2.79 -2.97 -13.85
N ASP A 68 1.48 -3.01 -14.16
CA ASP A 68 0.59 -1.86 -14.00
C ASP A 68 0.50 -1.40 -12.54
N VAL A 69 0.41 -2.32 -11.58
CA VAL A 69 0.42 -2.00 -10.14
C VAL A 69 1.76 -1.40 -9.72
N ALA A 70 2.86 -1.94 -10.22
CA ALA A 70 4.20 -1.48 -9.88
C ALA A 70 4.48 -0.07 -10.43
N ASP A 71 4.17 0.18 -11.71
CA ASP A 71 4.29 1.49 -12.36
C ASP A 71 3.42 2.54 -11.68
N MET A 72 2.20 2.13 -11.34
CA MET A 72 1.29 2.96 -10.58
C MET A 72 1.86 3.35 -9.23
N LEU A 73 2.37 2.40 -8.45
CA LEU A 73 2.99 2.66 -7.14
C LEU A 73 4.23 3.55 -7.27
N PHE A 74 5.04 3.34 -8.31
CA PHE A 74 6.20 4.16 -8.61
C PHE A 74 5.80 5.61 -8.92
N SER A 75 4.73 5.82 -9.70
CA SER A 75 4.24 7.14 -10.10
C SER A 75 3.76 8.01 -8.93
N ILE A 76 3.19 7.41 -7.88
CA ILE A 76 2.71 8.14 -6.68
C ILE A 76 3.77 8.27 -5.59
N GLY A 77 4.57 7.24 -5.37
CA GLY A 77 5.47 7.17 -4.23
C GLY A 77 6.89 7.64 -4.54
N GLY A 78 7.34 7.52 -5.80
CA GLY A 78 8.76 7.50 -6.12
C GLY A 78 9.51 6.36 -5.42
N ILE A 79 8.79 5.30 -5.00
CA ILE A 79 9.32 4.19 -4.21
C ILE A 79 9.54 3.00 -5.16
N ALA A 80 10.76 2.47 -5.20
CA ALA A 80 11.03 1.19 -5.85
C ALA A 80 10.42 0.07 -4.99
N ALA A 81 9.41 -0.62 -5.52
CA ALA A 81 8.75 -1.72 -4.84
C ALA A 81 9.29 -3.06 -5.35
N GLU A 82 9.62 -3.96 -4.44
CA GLU A 82 9.85 -5.37 -4.77
C GLU A 82 8.49 -6.09 -4.74
N PRO A 83 7.94 -6.55 -5.87
CA PRO A 83 6.60 -7.11 -5.87
C PRO A 83 6.65 -8.56 -5.36
N GLU A 84 6.05 -8.80 -4.20
CA GLU A 84 5.82 -10.13 -3.62
C GLU A 84 4.38 -10.60 -3.89
N THR A 85 4.20 -11.74 -4.56
CA THR A 85 2.87 -12.30 -4.85
C THR A 85 2.39 -13.09 -3.64
N GLY A 86 1.49 -12.50 -2.85
CA GLY A 86 0.70 -13.24 -1.87
C GLY A 86 -0.54 -13.83 -2.53
N THR A 87 -0.57 -15.15 -2.75
CA THR A 87 -1.80 -15.85 -3.12
C THR A 87 -2.77 -15.75 -1.94
N ALA A 88 -3.83 -14.96 -2.09
CA ALA A 88 -4.99 -15.05 -1.20
C ALA A 88 -5.69 -16.39 -1.50
N ALA A 89 -5.43 -17.39 -0.66
CA ALA A 89 -6.16 -18.66 -0.65
C ALA A 89 -7.58 -18.47 -0.08
#